data_AF-A0A1I0X243-F1
#
_entry.id   AF-A0A1I0X243-F1
#
_cell.length_a   1.000
_cell.length_b   1.000
_cell.length_c   1.000
_cell.angle_alpha   90.00
_cell.angle_beta   90.00
_cell.angle_gamma   90.00
#
_symmetry.space_group_name_H-M   'P 1'
#
loop_
_entity.id
_entity.type
_entity.pdbx_description
1 polymer ?
#
loop_
_entity_poly.entity_id
_entity_poly.type
_entity_poly.pdbx_seq_one_letter_code
_entity_poly.pdbx_strand_id
1 'polypeptide(L)'
;MIADLLKRLMSSEPEALPDADARLALTALLVRVARSDGAYDVAEIDRIDRICATRYGLTTEDARALRREAEDLEAEAPDTVRFTRSIKDAVPYEQRLAVIEALWQVALADGARDQEEDALLRLVSSLLGINDRDSALARQRVDPER
;
A
#
# COMPACT_ATOMS: atom_id res chain seq x y z
N MET A 1 -17.06 -10.63 2.62
CA MET A 1 -15.93 -11.13 3.45
C MET A 1 -14.65 -11.05 2.62
N ILE A 2 -13.45 -11.12 3.23
CA ILE A 2 -12.14 -11.01 2.54
C ILE A 2 -12.09 -11.83 1.23
N ALA A 3 -12.67 -13.03 1.21
CA ALA A 3 -12.81 -13.87 0.02
C ALA A 3 -13.56 -13.22 -1.16
N ASP A 4 -14.59 -12.40 -0.90
CA ASP A 4 -15.32 -11.66 -1.94
C ASP A 4 -14.48 -10.53 -2.52
N LEU A 5 -13.70 -9.85 -1.66
CA LEU A 5 -12.75 -8.83 -2.09
C LEU A 5 -11.65 -9.46 -2.95
N LEU A 6 -11.05 -10.57 -2.50
CA LEU A 6 -10.08 -11.34 -3.29
C LEU A 6 -10.67 -11.77 -4.64
N LYS A 7 -11.91 -12.27 -4.65
CA LYS A 7 -12.57 -12.66 -5.89
C LYS A 7 -12.74 -11.47 -6.84
N ARG A 8 -13.16 -10.30 -6.33
CA ARG A 8 -13.26 -9.05 -7.12
C ARG A 8 -11.91 -8.60 -7.65
N LEU A 9 -10.88 -8.59 -6.80
CA LEU A 9 -9.51 -8.26 -7.18
C LEU A 9 -8.92 -9.26 -8.19
N MET A 10 -9.34 -10.52 -8.20
CA MET A 10 -8.87 -11.53 -9.15
C MET A 10 -9.74 -11.66 -10.40
N SER A 11 -10.84 -10.90 -10.50
CA SER A 11 -11.72 -10.94 -11.66
C SER A 11 -11.18 -10.08 -12.80
N SER A 12 -11.40 -10.51 -14.04
CA SER A 12 -10.90 -9.82 -15.24
C SER A 12 -11.70 -8.59 -15.65
N GLU A 13 -12.79 -8.30 -14.95
CA GLU A 13 -13.67 -7.16 -15.23
C GLU A 13 -13.32 -6.01 -14.29
N PRO A 14 -12.93 -4.83 -14.83
CA PRO A 14 -12.62 -3.66 -14.02
C PRO A 14 -13.92 -3.03 -13.51
N GLU A 15 -14.49 -3.62 -12.47
CA GLU A 15 -15.53 -2.97 -11.68
C GLU A 15 -14.87 -2.08 -10.62
N ALA A 16 -15.35 -0.86 -10.46
CA ALA A 16 -14.85 0.03 -9.42
C ALA A 16 -15.05 -0.64 -8.05
N LEU A 17 -13.97 -0.82 -7.29
CA LEU A 17 -14.09 -1.35 -5.94
C LEU A 17 -14.87 -0.37 -5.08
N PRO A 18 -15.77 -0.84 -4.21
CA PRO A 18 -16.32 -0.03 -3.13
C PRO A 18 -15.20 0.65 -2.34
N ASP A 19 -15.43 1.86 -1.82
CA ASP A 19 -14.42 2.61 -1.07
C ASP A 19 -13.77 1.81 0.07
N ALA A 20 -14.55 0.98 0.77
CA ALA A 20 -14.05 0.09 1.84
C ALA A 20 -13.09 -0.98 1.30
N ASP A 21 -13.42 -1.58 0.16
CA ASP A 21 -12.63 -2.61 -0.51
C ASP A 21 -11.31 -2.02 -1.05
N ALA A 22 -11.39 -0.83 -1.67
CA ALA A 22 -10.21 -0.09 -2.16
C ALA A 22 -9.28 0.30 -1.01
N ARG A 23 -9.86 0.74 0.10
CA ARG A 23 -9.13 1.10 1.31
C ARG A 23 -8.41 -0.09 1.95
N LEU A 24 -9.09 -1.23 2.05
CA LEU A 24 -8.51 -2.46 2.57
C LEU A 24 -7.37 -2.95 1.66
N ALA A 25 -7.58 -2.94 0.34
CA ALA A 25 -6.56 -3.33 -0.63
C ALA A 25 -5.31 -2.42 -0.58
N LEU A 26 -5.51 -1.10 -0.48
CA LEU A 26 -4.40 -0.14 -0.33
C LEU A 26 -3.63 -0.35 0.97
N THR A 27 -4.32 -0.67 2.06
CA THR A 27 -3.68 -0.94 3.35
C THR A 27 -2.88 -2.24 3.29
N ALA A 28 -3.39 -3.27 2.63
CA ALA A 28 -2.67 -4.53 2.42
C ALA A 28 -1.43 -4.34 1.53
N LEU A 29 -1.45 -3.39 0.58
CA LEU A 29 -0.26 -3.02 -0.18
C LEU A 29 0.82 -2.38 0.71
N LEU A 30 0.43 -1.54 1.68
CA LEU A 30 1.36 -0.97 2.66
C LEU A 30 1.98 -2.07 3.54
N VAL A 31 1.16 -3.00 4.03
CA VAL A 31 1.62 -4.16 4.81
C VAL A 31 2.59 -5.01 4.00
N ARG A 32 2.32 -5.24 2.71
CA ARG A 32 3.21 -6.01 1.83
C ARG A 32 4.58 -5.37 1.68
N VAL A 33 4.64 -4.04 1.54
CA VAL A 33 5.92 -3.32 1.46
C VAL A 33 6.68 -3.44 2.78
N ALA A 34 6.00 -3.24 3.91
CA ALA A 34 6.58 -3.41 5.25
C ALA A 34 7.03 -4.85 5.58
N ARG A 35 6.58 -5.84 4.80
CA ARG A 35 6.99 -7.25 4.99
C ARG A 35 8.06 -7.70 4.00
N SER A 36 8.48 -6.82 3.10
CA SER A 36 9.24 -7.21 1.92
C SER A 36 10.69 -7.63 2.23
N ASP A 37 11.28 -7.07 3.28
CA ASP A 37 12.61 -7.40 3.80
C ASP A 37 12.57 -8.52 4.85
N GLY A 38 11.38 -9.02 5.18
CA GLY A 38 11.15 -10.07 6.18
C GLY A 38 11.16 -9.58 7.63
N ALA A 39 11.32 -8.27 7.89
CA ALA A 39 11.34 -7.68 9.23
C ALA A 39 10.14 -6.76 9.43
N TYR A 40 9.00 -7.33 9.81
CA TYR A 40 7.79 -6.55 10.08
C TYR A 40 7.78 -6.01 11.52
N ASP A 41 8.20 -4.75 11.66
CA ASP A 41 8.57 -4.15 12.94
C ASP A 41 7.50 -3.20 13.49
N VAL A 42 7.60 -2.89 14.79
CA VAL A 42 6.67 -1.97 15.47
C VAL A 42 6.66 -0.58 14.84
N ALA A 43 7.81 -0.11 14.33
CA ALA A 43 7.92 1.19 13.68
C ALA A 43 7.05 1.28 12.41
N GLU A 44 7.02 0.22 11.62
CA GLU A 44 6.22 0.13 10.40
C GLU A 44 4.74 -0.06 10.70
N ILE A 45 4.41 -0.91 11.69
CA ILE A 45 3.05 -1.07 12.22
C ILE A 45 2.47 0.30 12.60
N ASP A 46 3.19 1.04 13.45
CA ASP A 46 2.77 2.36 13.91
C ASP A 46 2.71 3.38 12.77
N ARG A 47 3.53 3.19 11.73
CA ARG A 47 3.51 4.05 10.53
C ARG A 47 2.27 3.79 9.68
N ILE A 48 1.95 2.53 9.43
CA ILE A 48 0.75 2.11 8.69
C ILE A 48 -0.50 2.58 9.43
N ASP A 49 -0.59 2.37 10.74
CA ASP A 49 -1.73 2.82 11.56
C ASP A 49 -1.93 4.35 11.44
N ARG A 50 -0.85 5.14 11.52
CA ARG A 50 -0.91 6.60 11.38
C ARG A 50 -1.33 7.04 9.98
N ILE A 51 -0.82 6.38 8.95
CA ILE A 51 -1.21 6.64 7.55
C ILE A 51 -2.70 6.36 7.37
N CYS A 52 -3.19 5.22 7.86
CA CYS A 52 -4.59 4.85 7.76
C CYS A 52 -5.52 5.76 8.59
N ALA A 53 -5.10 6.18 9.77
CA ALA A 53 -5.84 7.16 10.56
C ALA A 53 -5.97 8.50 9.80
N THR A 54 -4.86 9.01 9.28
CA THR A 54 -4.83 10.33 8.60
C THR A 54 -5.54 10.31 7.26
N ARG A 55 -5.25 9.33 6.41
CA ARG A 55 -5.76 9.26 5.03
C ARG A 55 -7.28 9.15 4.97
N TYR A 56 -7.88 8.52 5.97
CA TYR A 56 -9.28 8.16 5.94
C TYR A 56 -10.08 8.66 7.15
N GLY A 57 -9.48 9.52 7.99
CA GLY A 57 -10.12 10.12 9.15
C GLY A 57 -10.58 9.10 10.21
N LEU A 58 -9.81 8.03 10.43
CA LEU A 58 -10.15 7.02 11.43
C LEU A 58 -9.59 7.31 12.82
N THR A 59 -10.24 6.72 13.83
CA THR A 59 -9.65 6.55 15.15
C THR A 59 -8.46 5.60 15.11
N THR A 60 -7.61 5.65 16.13
CA THR A 60 -6.48 4.71 16.27
C THR A 60 -6.95 3.25 16.34
N GLU A 61 -8.11 2.98 16.96
CA GLU A 61 -8.67 1.63 17.05
C GLU A 61 -9.15 1.12 15.70
N ASP A 62 -9.88 1.95 14.96
CA ASP A 62 -10.38 1.56 13.63
C ASP A 62 -9.22 1.41 12.62
N ALA A 63 -8.17 2.23 12.73
CA ALA A 63 -6.97 2.11 11.90
C ALA A 63 -6.25 0.78 12.16
N ARG A 64 -6.14 0.37 13.43
CA ARG A 64 -5.57 -0.93 13.81
C ARG A 64 -6.42 -2.10 13.33
N ALA A 65 -7.74 -1.98 13.40
CA ALA A 65 -8.65 -3.00 12.90
C ALA A 65 -8.47 -3.17 11.38
N LEU A 66 -8.44 -2.07 10.64
CA LEU A 66 -8.19 -2.08 9.21
C LEU A 66 -6.82 -2.69 8.86
N ARG A 67 -5.76 -2.33 9.61
CA ARG A 67 -4.43 -2.91 9.41
C ARG A 67 -4.45 -4.42 9.60
N ARG A 68 -5.14 -4.95 10.62
CA ARG A 68 -5.26 -6.39 10.85
C ARG A 68 -5.99 -7.10 9.72
N GLU A 69 -7.11 -6.55 9.26
CA GLU A 69 -7.81 -7.10 8.08
C GLU A 69 -6.92 -7.08 6.83
N ALA A 70 -6.09 -6.05 6.70
CA ALA A 70 -5.13 -5.92 5.61
C ALA A 70 -3.99 -6.94 5.69
N GLU A 71 -3.52 -7.27 6.90
CA GLU A 71 -2.55 -8.35 7.12
C GLU A 71 -3.10 -9.71 6.69
N ASP A 72 -4.36 -9.99 7.04
CA ASP A 72 -5.04 -11.23 6.64
C ASP A 72 -5.21 -11.28 5.12
N LEU A 73 -5.65 -10.18 4.50
CA LEU A 73 -5.78 -10.07 3.05
C LEU A 73 -4.43 -10.26 2.34
N GLU A 74 -3.35 -9.67 2.87
CA GLU A 74 -2.00 -9.80 2.34
C GLU A 74 -1.52 -11.26 2.38
N ALA A 75 -1.72 -11.95 3.51
CA ALA A 75 -1.37 -13.35 3.69
C ALA A 75 -2.17 -14.29 2.76
N GLU A 76 -3.43 -13.95 2.46
CA GLU A 76 -4.28 -14.73 1.55
C GLU A 76 -4.04 -14.42 0.06
N ALA A 77 -3.33 -13.33 -0.28
CA ALA A 77 -3.16 -12.83 -1.66
C ALA A 77 -1.73 -13.06 -2.22
N PRO A 78 -1.36 -14.26 -2.70
CA PRO A 78 0.02 -14.56 -3.11
C PRO A 78 0.51 -13.82 -4.37
N ASP A 79 -0.36 -13.21 -5.19
CA ASP A 79 0.02 -12.58 -6.46
C ASP A 79 0.01 -11.05 -6.39
N THR A 80 1.19 -10.45 -6.15
CA THR A 80 1.39 -8.98 -6.11
C THR A 80 1.02 -8.29 -7.42
N VAL A 81 1.17 -8.95 -8.57
CA VAL A 81 0.93 -8.34 -9.89
C VAL A 81 -0.57 -8.20 -10.15
N ARG A 82 -1.35 -9.24 -9.85
CA ARG A 82 -2.83 -9.15 -9.94
C ARG A 82 -3.37 -8.15 -8.91
N PHE A 83 -2.85 -8.19 -7.69
CA PHE A 83 -3.29 -7.33 -6.61
C PHE A 83 -3.10 -5.83 -6.93
N THR A 84 -1.90 -5.43 -7.35
CA THR A 84 -1.63 -4.03 -7.71
C THR A 84 -2.33 -3.58 -8.97
N ARG A 85 -2.57 -4.46 -9.95
CA ARG A 85 -3.38 -4.12 -11.14
C ARG A 85 -4.81 -3.76 -10.74
N SER A 86 -5.41 -4.52 -9.84
CA SER A 86 -6.78 -4.27 -9.39
C SER A 86 -6.89 -3.01 -8.53
N ILE A 87 -5.84 -2.67 -7.78
CA ILE A 87 -5.73 -1.36 -7.12
C ILE A 87 -5.61 -0.23 -8.15
N LYS A 88 -4.81 -0.40 -9.21
CA LYS A 88 -4.69 0.61 -10.27
C LYS A 88 -6.04 0.92 -10.89
N ASP A 89 -6.85 -0.11 -11.17
CA ASP A 89 -8.15 0.06 -11.82
C ASP A 89 -9.18 0.70 -10.86
N ALA A 90 -9.05 0.47 -9.55
CA ALA A 90 -9.93 1.04 -8.54
C ALA A 90 -9.54 2.46 -8.07
N VAL A 91 -8.27 2.83 -8.13
CA VAL A 91 -7.77 4.10 -7.58
C VAL A 91 -7.60 5.14 -8.69
N PRO A 92 -8.28 6.30 -8.62
CA PRO A 92 -8.10 7.40 -9.56
C PRO A 92 -6.63 7.86 -9.59
N TYR A 93 -6.11 8.21 -10.76
CA TYR A 93 -4.71 8.62 -10.95
C TYR A 93 -4.26 9.69 -9.95
N GLU A 94 -5.13 10.67 -9.66
CA GLU A 94 -4.89 11.76 -8.71
C GLU A 94 -4.57 11.26 -7.29
N GLN A 95 -5.17 10.13 -6.89
CA GLN A 95 -4.94 9.53 -5.57
C GLN A 95 -3.73 8.59 -5.55
N ARG A 96 -3.27 8.12 -6.71
CA ARG A 96 -2.16 7.15 -6.81
C ARG A 96 -0.85 7.75 -6.34
N LEU A 97 -0.59 9.04 -6.60
CA LEU A 97 0.62 9.70 -6.10
C LEU A 97 0.67 9.70 -4.57
N ALA A 98 -0.46 10.01 -3.92
CA ALA A 98 -0.57 9.96 -2.46
C ALA A 98 -0.41 8.54 -1.90
N VAL A 99 -0.74 7.50 -2.68
CA VAL A 99 -0.46 6.10 -2.32
C VAL A 99 1.03 5.82 -2.41
N ILE A 100 1.72 6.27 -3.46
CA ILE A 100 3.18 6.14 -3.59
C ILE A 100 3.91 6.84 -2.45
N GLU A 101 3.48 8.06 -2.10
CA GLU A 101 4.02 8.78 -0.94
C GLU A 101 3.82 7.98 0.36
N ALA A 102 2.64 7.38 0.56
CA ALA A 102 2.38 6.54 1.73
C ALA A 102 3.26 5.28 1.75
N LEU A 103 3.52 4.66 0.61
CA LEU A 103 4.42 3.50 0.51
C LEU A 103 5.86 3.88 0.87
N TRP A 104 6.35 5.02 0.38
CA TRP A 104 7.66 5.56 0.79
C TRP A 104 7.73 5.89 2.28
N GLN A 105 6.64 6.39 2.87
CA GLN A 105 6.59 6.68 4.30
C GLN A 105 6.75 5.44 5.18
N VAL A 106 6.30 4.27 4.70
CA VAL A 106 6.43 2.99 5.38
C VAL A 106 7.83 2.41 5.19
N ALA A 107 8.31 2.33 3.94
CA ALA A 107 9.65 1.81 3.62
C ALA A 107 10.82 2.66 4.15
N LEU A 108 10.55 3.83 4.72
CA LEU A 108 11.56 4.69 5.34
C LEU A 108 11.33 4.82 6.85
N ALA A 109 10.43 4.03 7.43
CA ALA A 109 10.03 4.15 8.83
C ALA A 109 11.12 3.71 9.81
N ASP A 110 11.94 2.74 9.42
CA ASP A 110 13.06 2.20 10.21
C ASP A 110 14.38 2.97 9.98
N GLY A 111 14.41 3.85 8.96
CA GLY A 111 15.56 4.68 8.60
C GLY A 111 16.65 3.96 7.81
N ALA A 112 16.48 2.67 7.52
CA ALA A 112 17.31 1.91 6.60
C ALA A 112 16.64 1.84 5.22
N ARG A 113 17.40 1.44 4.20
CA ARG A 113 16.90 1.24 2.84
C ARG A 113 17.64 0.07 2.26
N ASP A 114 16.91 -0.97 1.89
CA ASP A 114 17.42 -2.08 1.10
C ASP A 114 17.16 -1.83 -0.40
N GLN A 115 18.00 -2.38 -1.28
CA GLN A 115 17.73 -2.49 -2.71
C GLN A 115 16.44 -3.26 -3.02
N GLU A 116 16.04 -4.22 -2.18
CA GLU A 116 14.83 -5.03 -2.32
C GLU A 116 13.55 -4.19 -2.18
N GLU A 117 13.45 -3.38 -1.13
CA GLU A 117 12.33 -2.45 -0.91
C GLU A 117 12.21 -1.45 -2.06
N ASP A 118 13.36 -0.97 -2.52
CA ASP A 118 13.48 0.01 -3.58
C ASP A 118 13.05 -0.57 -4.95
N ALA A 119 13.36 -1.85 -5.18
CA ALA A 119 12.90 -2.61 -6.34
C ALA A 119 11.39 -2.88 -6.27
N LEU A 120 10.87 -3.23 -5.08
CA LEU A 120 9.44 -3.44 -4.87
C LEU A 120 8.66 -2.15 -5.07
N LEU A 121 9.12 -1.02 -4.53
CA LEU A 121 8.48 0.28 -4.71
C LEU A 121 8.48 0.75 -6.16
N ARG A 122 9.56 0.51 -6.91
CA ARG A 122 9.59 0.75 -8.36
C ARG A 122 8.58 -0.12 -9.09
N LEU A 123 8.50 -1.41 -8.75
CA LEU A 123 7.52 -2.32 -9.33
C LEU A 123 6.09 -1.86 -9.04
N VAL A 124 5.76 -1.56 -7.77
CA VAL A 124 4.44 -1.09 -7.35
C VAL A 124 4.08 0.24 -8.00
N SER A 125 5.02 1.19 -8.08
CA SER A 125 4.82 2.47 -8.78
C SER A 125 4.45 2.26 -10.24
N SER A 126 5.22 1.42 -10.94
CA SER A 126 4.95 1.05 -12.33
C SER A 126 3.59 0.38 -12.50
N LEU A 127 3.22 -0.52 -11.60
CA LEU A 127 1.94 -1.23 -11.63
C LEU A 127 0.75 -0.31 -11.34
N LEU A 128 0.93 0.75 -10.53
CA LEU A 128 -0.04 1.82 -10.34
C LEU A 128 -0.04 2.85 -11.49
N GLY A 129 0.87 2.72 -12.45
CA GLY A 129 0.99 3.63 -13.59
C GLY A 129 1.59 5.00 -13.22
N ILE A 130 2.34 5.05 -12.12
CA ILE A 130 3.16 6.21 -11.75
C ILE A 130 4.56 6.00 -12.34
N ASN A 131 5.07 7.01 -13.03
CA ASN A 131 6.41 6.94 -13.61
C ASN A 131 7.50 7.10 -12.53
N ASP A 132 8.72 6.65 -12.84
CA ASP A 132 9.85 6.67 -11.90
C ASP A 132 10.18 8.08 -11.39
N ARG A 133 9.99 9.11 -12.23
CA ARG A 133 10.26 10.51 -11.86
C ARG A 133 9.30 10.97 -10.77
N ASP A 134 8.01 10.72 -10.93
CA ASP A 134 6.99 11.08 -9.95
C ASP A 134 7.14 10.29 -8.65
N SER A 135 7.53 9.01 -8.75
CA SER A 135 7.87 8.19 -7.58
C SER A 135 9.11 8.73 -6.84
N ALA A 136 10.15 9.17 -7.56
CA ALA A 136 11.32 9.79 -6.95
C ALA A 136 11.01 11.16 -6.31
N LEU A 137 10.11 11.94 -6.90
CA LEU A 137 9.64 13.20 -6.31
C LEU A 137 8.80 12.96 -5.06
N ALA A 138 7.92 11.95 -5.08
CA ALA A 138 7.16 11.51 -3.90
C ALA A 138 8.12 11.13 -2.76
N ARG A 139 9.19 10.39 -3.06
CA ARG A 139 10.23 10.08 -2.08
C ARG A 139 10.89 11.33 -1.48
N GLN A 140 11.33 12.27 -2.33
CA GLN A 140 11.97 13.52 -1.86
C GLN A 140 11.07 14.36 -0.95
N ARG A 141 9.74 14.25 -1.08
CA ARG A 141 8.80 14.92 -0.19
C ARG A 141 8.71 14.24 1.18
N VAL A 142 8.89 12.93 1.22
CA VAL A 142 8.83 12.12 2.44
C VAL A 142 10.14 12.20 3.23
N ASP A 143 11.26 12.12 2.52
CA ASP A 143 12.61 12.24 3.09
C ASP A 143 13.43 13.25 2.25
N PRO A 144 13.36 14.55 2.57
CA PRO A 144 14.06 15.59 1.82
C PRO A 144 15.57 15.66 2.13
N GLU A 145 16.06 14.92 3.14
CA GLU A 145 17.42 15.06 3.66
C GLU A 145 18.41 13.99 3.14
N ARG A 146 17.98 13.09 2.23
CA ARG A 146 18.81 12.01 1.63
C ARG A 146 18.85 11.97 0.10
#